data_AF-A0A7Z1AGX9-F1
#
_entry.id   AF-A0A7Z1AGX9-F1
#
_cell.length_a   1.000
_cell.length_b   1.000
_cell.length_c   1.000
_cell.angle_alpha   90.00
_cell.angle_beta   90.00
_cell.angle_gamma   90.00
#
_symmetry.space_group_name_H-M   'P 1'
#
loop_
_entity.id
_entity.type
_entity.pdbx_description
1 polymer ?
#
loop_
_entity_poly.entity_id
_entity_poly.type
_entity_poly.pdbx_seq_one_letter_code
_entity_poly.pdbx_strand_id
1 'polypeptide(L)'
;MQLKWMAVALLGAITTHSHATLIFNDGSTHQISSPIFEDVRLENGSDLDIIHGGSIHTPADQPAIFIGIGAASTITLSGDATVSGGIDYQAWGSDEDAVIVNDTAQIVGQGEKFSGHGRGAVSGSRRVEVNGNARLEGADNGTQGGHAIDNTSSGAQLASIHGGEVIGGMGGQTGGNGIDGWIETIGLDMSDGIVRGGDCGSQGGHGITTFGTISGTISGGMISGGNGASGGNAIQSQDGTDLAISGGIFQGGSGGLYGGDAINSIGFHSSTISGGYFDAGAGVLDDGWLLHLSGIGHWGITGGLFGYNNIGNGFGIFNNATVDIHGWDLQLTDNLLTGYLLDGNWIEAPVSLAYNEFAPLGNLNIFNHQNVRVPEPGSLMLLAIGLAGIWGAKRKKAGGAPM
;
A
#
# COMPACT_ATOMS: atom_id res chain seq x y z
N MET A 1 -14.91 -47.52 -61.48
CA MET A 1 -15.50 -46.81 -60.32
C MET A 1 -14.38 -46.62 -59.31
N GLN A 2 -13.82 -45.42 -59.26
CA GLN A 2 -12.76 -45.02 -58.33
C GLN A 2 -13.42 -44.33 -57.13
N LEU A 3 -13.11 -44.75 -55.91
CA LEU A 3 -13.31 -43.92 -54.72
C LEU A 3 -11.93 -43.42 -54.27
N LYS A 4 -11.73 -42.12 -54.44
CA LYS A 4 -10.53 -41.38 -54.03
C LYS A 4 -10.64 -41.07 -52.54
N TRP A 5 -9.54 -41.30 -51.82
CA TRP A 5 -9.30 -40.76 -50.49
C TRP A 5 -9.25 -39.23 -50.58
N MET A 6 -10.10 -38.55 -49.82
CA MET A 6 -10.10 -37.10 -49.69
C MET A 6 -9.25 -36.75 -48.47
N ALA A 7 -7.98 -36.41 -48.71
CA ALA A 7 -7.15 -35.78 -47.69
C ALA A 7 -7.57 -34.31 -47.58
N VAL A 8 -8.27 -33.98 -46.50
CA VAL A 8 -8.49 -32.59 -46.10
C VAL A 8 -7.19 -32.11 -45.46
N ALA A 9 -6.41 -31.34 -46.19
CA ALA A 9 -5.29 -30.59 -45.64
C ALA A 9 -5.88 -29.43 -44.82
N LEU A 10 -5.99 -29.62 -43.51
CA LEU A 10 -6.18 -28.55 -42.55
C LEU A 10 -4.85 -27.81 -42.44
N LEU A 11 -4.61 -26.84 -43.32
CA LEU A 11 -3.59 -25.82 -43.10
C LEU A 11 -4.08 -24.96 -41.93
N GLY A 12 -3.72 -25.38 -40.71
CA GLY A 12 -3.73 -24.48 -39.56
C GLY A 12 -2.73 -23.37 -39.86
N ALA A 13 -3.23 -22.19 -40.16
CA ALA A 13 -2.44 -20.98 -40.11
C ALA A 13 -2.07 -20.75 -38.64
N ILE A 14 -0.89 -21.24 -38.25
CA ILE A 14 -0.21 -20.73 -37.06
C ILE A 14 0.16 -19.30 -37.44
N THR A 15 -0.64 -18.33 -37.02
CA THR A 15 -0.21 -16.93 -37.06
C THR A 15 0.91 -16.79 -36.04
N THR A 16 2.15 -16.95 -36.48
CA THR A 16 3.29 -16.40 -35.76
C THR A 16 3.09 -14.88 -35.76
N HIS A 17 2.50 -14.32 -34.71
CA HIS A 17 2.53 -12.86 -34.52
C HIS A 17 4.01 -12.50 -34.39
N SER A 18 4.57 -11.84 -35.40
CA SER A 18 5.85 -11.19 -35.24
C SER A 18 5.61 -10.00 -34.32
N HIS A 19 6.04 -10.12 -33.08
CA HIS A 19 6.01 -9.02 -32.13
C HIS A 19 7.01 -7.94 -32.61
N ALA A 20 6.57 -6.70 -32.68
CA ALA A 20 7.31 -5.55 -33.19
C ALA A 20 7.30 -4.42 -32.15
N THR A 21 8.46 -4.08 -31.60
CA THR A 21 8.59 -2.96 -30.66
C THR A 21 8.28 -1.62 -31.33
N LEU A 22 7.35 -0.86 -30.74
CA LEU A 22 7.11 0.55 -31.08
C LEU A 22 8.10 1.43 -30.32
N ILE A 23 8.93 2.18 -31.05
CA ILE A 23 9.98 3.02 -30.45
C ILE A 23 9.63 4.50 -30.61
N PHE A 24 9.51 5.22 -29.49
CA PHE A 24 9.40 6.67 -29.45
C PHE A 24 10.74 7.26 -28.99
N ASN A 25 11.37 8.07 -29.84
CA ASN A 25 12.75 8.50 -29.66
C ASN A 25 13.01 9.93 -30.20
N ASP A 26 12.10 10.86 -29.88
CA ASP A 26 12.14 12.23 -30.39
C ASP A 26 12.03 13.30 -29.28
N GLY A 27 11.89 12.89 -28.01
CA GLY A 27 11.73 13.79 -26.87
C GLY A 27 10.40 14.55 -26.87
N SER A 28 9.41 14.05 -27.63
CA SER A 28 8.05 14.60 -27.66
C SER A 28 7.09 13.71 -26.88
N THR A 29 5.92 14.27 -26.55
CA THR A 29 4.81 13.49 -25.97
C THR A 29 4.04 12.77 -27.07
N HIS A 30 3.85 11.46 -26.90
CA HIS A 30 3.09 10.61 -27.80
C HIS A 30 1.77 10.20 -27.17
N GLN A 31 0.77 9.84 -27.99
CA GLN A 31 -0.55 9.48 -27.51
C GLN A 31 -1.02 8.15 -28.09
N ILE A 32 -1.53 7.27 -27.21
CA ILE A 32 -2.22 6.03 -27.58
C ILE A 32 -3.68 6.14 -27.16
N SER A 33 -4.58 5.96 -28.13
CA SER A 33 -6.04 6.02 -27.95
C SER A 33 -6.77 4.80 -28.52
N SER A 34 -6.02 3.77 -28.90
CA SER A 34 -6.55 2.49 -29.38
C SER A 34 -5.69 1.33 -28.89
N PRO A 35 -6.21 0.09 -28.86
CA PRO A 35 -5.43 -1.08 -28.50
C PRO A 35 -4.23 -1.31 -29.42
N ILE A 36 -3.08 -1.62 -28.81
CA ILE A 36 -1.88 -2.16 -29.47
C ILE A 36 -1.47 -3.47 -28.78
N PHE A 37 -0.90 -4.38 -29.56
CA PHE A 37 -0.51 -5.73 -29.14
C PHE A 37 0.99 -5.96 -29.26
N GLU A 38 1.74 -4.89 -28.95
CA GLU A 38 3.18 -4.75 -29.15
C GLU A 38 3.79 -4.09 -27.91
N ASP A 39 5.09 -4.28 -27.68
CA ASP A 39 5.82 -3.54 -26.64
C ASP A 39 6.14 -2.13 -27.10
N VAL A 40 6.14 -1.19 -26.15
CA VAL A 40 6.54 0.20 -26.38
C VAL A 40 7.87 0.47 -25.70
N ARG A 41 8.76 1.16 -26.40
CA ARG A 41 10.03 1.62 -25.88
C ARG A 41 10.14 3.14 -25.97
N LEU A 42 10.37 3.77 -24.82
CA LEU A 42 10.60 5.22 -24.71
C LEU A 42 12.10 5.51 -24.61
N GLU A 43 12.56 6.44 -25.44
CA GLU A 43 13.94 6.89 -25.53
C GLU A 43 14.02 8.41 -25.64
N ASN A 44 15.19 8.99 -25.36
CA ASN A 44 15.49 10.43 -25.47
C ASN A 44 14.48 11.36 -24.76
N GLY A 45 13.90 10.88 -23.66
CA GLY A 45 12.92 11.60 -22.86
C GLY A 45 11.59 11.88 -23.56
N SER A 46 11.13 10.90 -24.33
CA SER A 46 9.81 10.94 -24.96
C SER A 46 8.74 10.53 -23.93
N ASP A 47 7.73 11.36 -23.75
CA ASP A 47 6.59 11.07 -22.86
C ASP A 47 5.51 10.26 -23.57
N LEU A 48 4.66 9.59 -22.80
CA LEU A 48 3.55 8.80 -23.34
C LEU A 48 2.25 9.00 -22.57
N ASP A 49 1.22 9.44 -23.27
CA ASP A 49 -0.15 9.53 -22.79
C ASP A 49 -0.99 8.37 -23.35
N ILE A 50 -1.52 7.53 -22.47
CA ILE A 50 -2.50 6.50 -22.82
C ILE A 50 -3.85 6.98 -22.30
N ILE A 51 -4.73 7.30 -23.23
CA ILE A 51 -6.03 7.91 -22.94
C ILE A 51 -7.17 6.92 -23.16
N HIS A 52 -8.41 7.38 -22.96
CA HIS A 52 -9.63 6.60 -23.14
C HIS A 52 -9.61 5.74 -24.42
N GLY A 53 -9.86 4.43 -24.26
CA GLY A 53 -9.83 3.42 -25.32
C GLY A 53 -8.42 2.94 -25.74
N GLY A 54 -7.37 3.57 -25.22
CA GLY A 54 -5.98 3.15 -25.41
C GLY A 54 -5.65 1.92 -24.55
N SER A 55 -5.02 0.92 -25.16
CA SER A 55 -4.48 -0.20 -24.38
C SER A 55 -3.20 -0.75 -24.99
N ILE A 56 -2.33 -1.27 -24.14
CA ILE A 56 -1.08 -1.93 -24.54
C ILE A 56 -1.08 -3.31 -23.91
N HIS A 57 -1.00 -4.33 -24.76
CA HIS A 57 -0.97 -5.73 -24.33
C HIS A 57 0.26 -6.40 -24.89
N THR A 58 1.20 -6.81 -24.02
CA THR A 58 2.37 -7.57 -24.45
C THR A 58 2.25 -9.06 -24.11
N PRO A 59 3.01 -9.92 -24.80
CA PRO A 59 3.28 -11.27 -24.36
C PRO A 59 3.88 -11.29 -22.95
N ALA A 60 3.61 -12.36 -22.21
CA ALA A 60 3.96 -12.49 -20.79
C ALA A 60 5.48 -12.45 -20.48
N ASP A 61 6.36 -12.49 -21.47
CA ASP A 61 7.81 -12.50 -21.29
C ASP A 61 8.48 -11.13 -21.44
N GLN A 62 7.73 -10.05 -21.71
CA GLN A 62 8.28 -8.69 -21.89
C GLN A 62 7.42 -7.61 -21.22
N PRO A 63 8.04 -6.51 -20.74
CA PRO A 63 7.26 -5.42 -20.18
C PRO A 63 6.45 -4.75 -21.28
N ALA A 64 5.28 -4.21 -20.93
CA ALA A 64 4.45 -3.52 -21.91
C ALA A 64 5.07 -2.21 -22.38
N ILE A 65 5.70 -1.51 -21.45
CA ILE A 65 6.43 -0.28 -21.71
C ILE A 65 7.81 -0.40 -21.07
N PHE A 66 8.85 -0.18 -21.85
CA PHE A 66 10.24 -0.20 -21.40
C PHE A 66 10.88 1.18 -21.57
N ILE A 67 11.53 1.69 -20.53
CA ILE A 67 12.25 2.95 -20.55
C ILE A 67 13.74 2.68 -20.34
N GLY A 68 14.55 3.08 -21.32
CA GLY A 68 16.00 2.89 -21.30
C GLY A 68 16.72 3.88 -20.38
N ILE A 69 17.97 3.56 -20.02
CA ILE A 69 18.83 4.40 -19.17
C ILE A 69 18.94 5.83 -19.74
N GLY A 70 18.62 6.83 -18.92
CA GLY A 70 18.76 8.25 -19.26
C GLY A 70 17.63 8.81 -20.13
N ALA A 71 16.58 8.04 -20.41
CA ALA A 71 15.37 8.51 -21.06
C ALA A 71 14.39 9.04 -19.99
N ALA A 72 14.58 10.29 -19.58
CA ALA A 72 13.68 10.91 -18.62
C ALA A 72 12.26 11.04 -19.18
N SER A 73 11.33 10.20 -18.74
CA SER A 73 10.02 10.04 -19.41
C SER A 73 8.89 9.97 -18.39
N THR A 74 7.82 10.71 -18.66
CA THR A 74 6.54 10.62 -17.95
C THR A 74 5.57 9.76 -18.74
N ILE A 75 4.92 8.81 -18.04
CA ILE A 75 3.85 8.00 -18.59
C ILE A 75 2.56 8.33 -17.86
N THR A 76 1.56 8.83 -18.58
CA THR A 76 0.25 9.18 -18.01
C THR A 76 -0.83 8.26 -18.55
N LEU A 77 -1.60 7.65 -17.66
CA LEU A 77 -2.78 6.86 -18.00
C LEU A 77 -4.03 7.59 -17.49
N SER A 78 -5.06 7.67 -18.34
CA SER A 78 -6.34 8.33 -18.01
C SER A 78 -7.54 7.63 -18.62
N GLY A 79 -8.74 7.94 -18.13
CA GLY A 79 -9.97 7.26 -18.53
C GLY A 79 -9.98 5.78 -18.13
N ASP A 80 -10.15 4.90 -19.12
CA ASP A 80 -10.15 3.43 -19.00
C ASP A 80 -8.90 2.79 -19.64
N ALA A 81 -7.83 3.57 -19.79
CA ALA A 81 -6.57 3.10 -20.36
C ALA A 81 -6.05 1.84 -19.64
N THR A 82 -5.54 0.87 -20.38
CA THR A 82 -5.07 -0.41 -19.81
C THR A 82 -3.68 -0.77 -20.32
N VAL A 83 -2.77 -1.10 -19.40
CA VAL A 83 -1.43 -1.63 -19.71
C VAL A 83 -1.30 -3.01 -19.09
N SER A 84 -1.03 -4.01 -19.93
CA SER A 84 -0.95 -5.42 -19.58
C SER A 84 0.44 -5.92 -19.95
N GLY A 85 1.28 -6.13 -18.93
CA GLY A 85 2.71 -6.41 -19.08
C GLY A 85 3.60 -5.61 -18.11
N GLY A 86 3.03 -4.58 -17.49
CA GLY A 86 3.75 -3.67 -16.58
C GLY A 86 4.62 -2.64 -17.31
N ILE A 87 5.13 -1.68 -16.54
CA ILE A 87 6.02 -0.60 -16.97
C ILE A 87 7.36 -0.78 -16.27
N ASP A 88 8.45 -0.80 -17.03
CA ASP A 88 9.79 -1.07 -16.50
C ASP A 88 10.77 0.04 -16.89
N TYR A 89 11.22 0.80 -15.90
CA TYR A 89 12.33 1.74 -16.00
C TYR A 89 13.62 1.02 -15.61
N GLN A 90 14.55 0.90 -16.56
CA GLN A 90 15.83 0.26 -16.28
C GLN A 90 16.66 1.07 -15.27
N ALA A 91 16.61 2.40 -15.37
CA ALA A 91 17.09 3.35 -14.39
C ALA A 91 16.44 4.71 -14.73
N TRP A 92 15.93 5.40 -13.71
CA TRP A 92 15.45 6.77 -13.91
C TRP A 92 16.62 7.69 -14.28
N GLY A 93 16.38 8.57 -15.24
CA GLY A 93 17.32 9.57 -15.74
C GLY A 93 17.16 10.93 -15.06
N SER A 94 16.00 11.19 -14.45
CA SER A 94 15.69 12.47 -13.80
C SER A 94 14.72 12.31 -12.61
N ASP A 95 14.62 13.36 -11.79
CA ASP A 95 13.60 13.44 -10.74
C ASP A 95 12.15 13.59 -11.28
N GLU A 96 12.00 13.83 -12.59
CA GLU A 96 10.70 14.00 -13.25
C GLU A 96 10.13 12.66 -13.77
N ASP A 97 10.90 11.58 -13.73
CA ASP A 97 10.49 10.27 -14.24
C ASP A 97 9.33 9.71 -13.42
N ALA A 98 8.14 9.75 -14.03
CA ALA A 98 6.91 9.49 -13.32
C ALA A 98 5.96 8.56 -14.08
N VAL A 99 5.25 7.72 -13.34
CA VAL A 99 4.06 7.02 -13.82
C VAL A 99 2.85 7.58 -13.09
N ILE A 100 1.92 8.17 -13.83
CA ILE A 100 0.72 8.82 -13.29
C ILE A 100 -0.50 8.06 -13.79
N VAL A 101 -1.27 7.46 -12.89
CA VAL A 101 -2.43 6.64 -13.23
C VAL A 101 -3.68 7.26 -12.63
N ASN A 102 -4.62 7.64 -13.50
CA ASN A 102 -5.82 8.38 -13.12
C ASN A 102 -7.10 7.62 -13.47
N ASP A 103 -8.23 8.17 -12.99
CA ASP A 103 -9.58 7.73 -13.34
C ASP A 103 -9.82 6.25 -13.07
N THR A 104 -10.04 5.42 -14.08
CA THR A 104 -10.25 3.96 -13.95
C THR A 104 -9.15 3.18 -14.65
N ALA A 105 -8.02 3.84 -14.98
CA ALA A 105 -6.95 3.23 -15.72
C ALA A 105 -6.25 2.14 -14.93
N GLN A 106 -5.71 1.15 -15.64
CA GLN A 106 -5.16 -0.05 -15.04
C GLN A 106 -3.77 -0.39 -15.59
N ILE A 107 -2.88 -0.79 -14.68
CA ILE A 107 -1.59 -1.39 -15.02
C ILE A 107 -1.51 -2.73 -14.31
N VAL A 108 -1.34 -3.79 -15.09
CA VAL A 108 -1.21 -5.16 -14.58
C VAL A 108 0.15 -5.70 -15.03
N GLY A 109 0.99 -6.04 -14.05
CA GLY A 109 2.21 -6.79 -14.30
C GLY A 109 1.87 -8.15 -14.89
N GLN A 110 2.69 -8.66 -15.82
CA GLN A 110 2.50 -10.02 -16.35
C GLN A 110 3.77 -10.83 -16.36
N GLY A 111 3.58 -12.14 -16.17
CA GLY A 111 4.59 -13.17 -16.31
C GLY A 111 5.72 -13.10 -15.29
N GLU A 112 6.77 -13.87 -15.59
CA GLU A 112 7.95 -14.02 -14.75
C GLU A 112 9.00 -12.97 -15.12
N LYS A 113 9.55 -12.30 -14.12
CA LYS A 113 10.87 -11.68 -14.16
C LYS A 113 11.90 -12.82 -14.23
N PHE A 114 13.02 -12.63 -14.91
CA PHE A 114 14.09 -13.64 -15.04
C PHE A 114 14.56 -14.24 -13.70
N SER A 115 14.29 -13.56 -12.59
CA SER A 115 14.59 -13.99 -11.22
C SER A 115 13.58 -15.00 -10.63
N GLY A 116 12.50 -15.37 -11.34
CA GLY A 116 11.46 -16.27 -10.81
C GLY A 116 10.43 -15.57 -9.90
N HIS A 117 10.32 -14.25 -10.05
CA HIS A 117 9.30 -13.43 -9.38
C HIS A 117 8.28 -12.96 -10.42
N GLY A 118 7.03 -12.69 -10.00
CA GLY A 118 6.07 -11.97 -10.82
C GLY A 118 6.63 -10.59 -11.17
N ARG A 119 6.31 -10.08 -12.38
CA ARG A 119 6.65 -8.69 -12.73
C ARG A 119 5.78 -7.71 -11.99
N GLY A 120 6.33 -6.54 -11.67
CA GLY A 120 5.54 -5.49 -11.08
C GLY A 120 4.64 -4.77 -12.08
N ALA A 121 3.65 -4.02 -11.57
CA ALA A 121 2.87 -3.13 -12.43
C ALA A 121 3.76 -1.96 -12.89
N VAL A 122 4.51 -1.38 -11.95
CA VAL A 122 5.49 -0.33 -12.22
C VAL A 122 6.81 -0.69 -11.53
N SER A 123 7.91 -0.64 -12.26
CA SER A 123 9.25 -0.92 -11.75
C SER A 123 10.23 0.19 -12.11
N GLY A 124 11.05 0.60 -11.14
CA GLY A 124 12.20 1.49 -11.33
C GLY A 124 11.87 2.96 -11.60
N SER A 125 10.60 3.35 -11.59
CA SER A 125 10.20 4.75 -11.72
C SER A 125 10.53 5.52 -10.44
N ARG A 126 10.96 6.77 -10.59
CA ARG A 126 11.25 7.66 -9.46
C ARG A 126 9.98 8.09 -8.74
N ARG A 127 8.92 8.44 -9.47
CA ARG A 127 7.62 8.83 -8.92
C ARG A 127 6.49 7.95 -9.46
N VAL A 128 5.57 7.54 -8.59
CA VAL A 128 4.32 6.89 -8.97
C VAL A 128 3.16 7.63 -8.32
N GLU A 129 2.19 8.04 -9.12
CA GLU A 129 0.98 8.71 -8.66
C GLU A 129 -0.25 7.87 -9.03
N VAL A 130 -1.09 7.59 -8.04
CA VAL A 130 -2.32 6.81 -8.21
C VAL A 130 -3.50 7.64 -7.71
N ASN A 131 -4.40 7.97 -8.64
CA ASN A 131 -5.51 8.88 -8.43
C ASN A 131 -6.84 8.24 -8.85
N GLY A 132 -7.95 8.74 -8.28
CA GLY A 132 -9.29 8.31 -8.66
C GLY A 132 -9.58 6.86 -8.27
N ASN A 133 -9.99 6.03 -9.23
CA ASN A 133 -10.23 4.59 -9.11
C ASN A 133 -9.20 3.77 -9.92
N ALA A 134 -8.00 4.33 -10.13
CA ALA A 134 -6.93 3.65 -10.85
C ALA A 134 -6.51 2.35 -10.15
N ARG A 135 -5.94 1.40 -10.89
CA ARG A 135 -5.48 0.12 -10.34
C ARG A 135 -4.09 -0.25 -10.84
N LEU A 136 -3.17 -0.50 -9.93
CA LEU A 136 -1.86 -1.07 -10.20
C LEU A 136 -1.81 -2.44 -9.51
N GLU A 137 -1.51 -3.48 -10.28
CA GLU A 137 -1.50 -4.85 -9.78
C GLU A 137 -0.24 -5.60 -10.24
N GLY A 138 0.55 -6.09 -9.29
CA GLY A 138 1.68 -6.94 -9.59
C GLY A 138 1.25 -8.32 -10.13
N ALA A 139 2.11 -8.97 -10.92
CA ALA A 139 1.79 -10.24 -11.53
C ALA A 139 1.68 -11.36 -10.50
N ASP A 140 0.69 -12.23 -10.65
CA ASP A 140 0.66 -13.50 -9.94
C ASP A 140 1.81 -14.42 -10.37
N ASN A 141 2.34 -15.22 -9.44
CA ASN A 141 3.41 -16.15 -9.73
C ASN A 141 3.36 -17.42 -8.87
N GLY A 142 3.83 -18.55 -9.45
CA GLY A 142 3.89 -19.83 -8.75
C GLY A 142 4.86 -19.87 -7.56
N THR A 143 5.78 -18.91 -7.45
CA THR A 143 6.73 -18.81 -6.34
C THR A 143 6.59 -17.49 -5.60
N GLN A 144 6.88 -16.35 -6.24
CA GLN A 144 6.85 -15.04 -5.60
C GLN A 144 6.02 -14.05 -6.42
N GLY A 145 4.95 -13.53 -5.86
CA GLY A 145 4.12 -12.52 -6.54
C GLY A 145 4.90 -11.25 -6.85
N GLY A 146 4.53 -10.56 -7.92
CA GLY A 146 5.14 -9.29 -8.31
C GLY A 146 4.67 -8.15 -7.42
N HIS A 147 5.53 -7.16 -7.17
CA HIS A 147 5.16 -5.96 -6.42
C HIS A 147 4.27 -5.06 -7.28
N ALA A 148 3.29 -4.34 -6.72
CA ALA A 148 2.55 -3.40 -7.57
C ALA A 148 3.48 -2.26 -8.03
N ILE A 149 4.22 -1.69 -7.08
CA ILE A 149 5.27 -0.70 -7.30
C ILE A 149 6.59 -1.27 -6.75
N ASP A 150 7.60 -1.38 -7.60
CA ASP A 150 8.93 -1.94 -7.30
C ASP A 150 10.02 -0.90 -7.53
N ASN A 151 10.86 -0.62 -6.54
CA ASN A 151 12.06 0.19 -6.73
C ASN A 151 13.25 -0.68 -7.12
N THR A 152 13.40 -0.89 -8.44
CA THR A 152 14.54 -1.62 -9.02
C THR A 152 15.74 -0.71 -9.33
N SER A 153 15.61 0.58 -9.05
CA SER A 153 16.61 1.61 -9.34
C SER A 153 17.29 2.10 -8.06
N SER A 154 18.51 2.63 -8.16
CA SER A 154 19.16 3.28 -7.02
C SER A 154 18.49 4.61 -6.70
N GLY A 155 18.36 4.95 -5.41
CA GLY A 155 17.80 6.18 -4.88
C GLY A 155 16.31 6.11 -4.51
N ALA A 156 15.86 7.13 -3.77
CA ALA A 156 14.51 7.16 -3.19
C ALA A 156 13.37 6.97 -4.21
N GLN A 157 12.27 6.35 -3.80
CA GLN A 157 11.06 6.26 -4.59
C GLN A 157 9.98 7.12 -3.96
N LEU A 158 9.23 7.87 -4.77
CA LEU A 158 8.13 8.70 -4.31
C LEU A 158 6.80 8.08 -4.75
N ALA A 159 5.93 7.78 -3.80
CA ALA A 159 4.60 7.24 -4.06
C ALA A 159 3.53 8.19 -3.51
N SER A 160 2.65 8.65 -4.39
CA SER A 160 1.50 9.49 -4.04
C SER A 160 0.20 8.74 -4.32
N ILE A 161 -0.53 8.39 -3.27
CA ILE A 161 -1.76 7.59 -3.35
C ILE A 161 -2.94 8.44 -2.85
N HIS A 162 -3.73 8.94 -3.78
CA HIS A 162 -4.89 9.79 -3.51
C HIS A 162 -6.21 9.16 -3.97
N GLY A 163 -6.18 7.85 -4.21
CA GLY A 163 -7.30 7.03 -4.65
C GLY A 163 -6.82 5.69 -5.18
N GLY A 164 -7.75 4.89 -5.68
CA GLY A 164 -7.43 3.66 -6.41
C GLY A 164 -6.88 2.52 -5.54
N GLU A 165 -6.26 1.57 -6.21
CA GLU A 165 -5.73 0.34 -5.63
C GLU A 165 -4.31 0.05 -6.11
N VAL A 166 -3.42 -0.26 -5.17
CA VAL A 166 -2.02 -0.67 -5.40
C VAL A 166 -1.83 -2.02 -4.73
N ILE A 167 -1.86 -3.09 -5.52
CA ILE A 167 -2.01 -4.46 -5.03
C ILE A 167 -0.83 -5.32 -5.50
N GLY A 168 -0.10 -5.90 -4.55
CA GLY A 168 0.90 -6.92 -4.87
C GLY A 168 0.25 -8.20 -5.40
N GLY A 169 0.89 -8.84 -6.37
CA GLY A 169 0.41 -10.08 -6.97
C GLY A 169 0.46 -11.26 -5.99
N MET A 170 -0.37 -12.27 -6.21
CA MET A 170 -0.36 -13.48 -5.41
C MET A 170 0.87 -14.34 -5.71
N GLY A 171 1.44 -14.94 -4.67
CA GLY A 171 2.56 -15.88 -4.81
C GLY A 171 2.22 -17.28 -4.34
N GLY A 172 2.84 -18.29 -4.92
CA GLY A 172 2.73 -19.66 -4.36
C GLY A 172 3.40 -19.78 -2.99
N GLN A 173 4.57 -19.14 -2.80
CA GLN A 173 5.31 -19.11 -1.53
C GLN A 173 5.23 -17.74 -0.85
N THR A 174 5.53 -16.67 -1.58
CA THR A 174 5.59 -15.31 -1.02
C THR A 174 4.73 -14.36 -1.83
N GLY A 175 3.84 -13.63 -1.17
CA GLY A 175 3.02 -12.61 -1.83
C GLY A 175 3.86 -11.40 -2.27
N GLY A 176 3.47 -10.77 -3.37
CA GLY A 176 4.08 -9.51 -3.79
C GLY A 176 3.71 -8.37 -2.85
N ASN A 177 4.62 -7.44 -2.61
CA ASN A 177 4.31 -6.22 -1.84
C ASN A 177 3.42 -5.25 -2.62
N GLY A 178 2.63 -4.42 -1.93
CA GLY A 178 1.97 -3.28 -2.59
C GLY A 178 3.01 -2.30 -3.13
N ILE A 179 3.89 -1.83 -2.24
CA ILE A 179 5.05 -0.99 -2.58
C ILE A 179 6.31 -1.61 -1.98
N ASP A 180 7.35 -1.79 -2.79
CA ASP A 180 8.67 -2.25 -2.37
C ASP A 180 9.74 -1.21 -2.72
N GLY A 181 10.36 -0.61 -1.70
CA GLY A 181 11.44 0.37 -1.84
C GLY A 181 12.83 -0.24 -1.94
N TRP A 182 12.95 -1.57 -1.86
CA TRP A 182 14.18 -2.32 -1.78
C TRP A 182 15.14 -1.76 -0.72
N ILE A 183 16.28 -1.16 -1.05
CA ILE A 183 17.26 -0.66 -0.06
C ILE A 183 17.19 0.86 0.17
N GLU A 184 16.20 1.51 -0.41
CA GLU A 184 16.16 2.97 -0.52
C GLU A 184 15.01 3.57 0.30
N THR A 185 15.03 4.89 0.42
CA THR A 185 13.96 5.64 1.07
C THR A 185 12.69 5.60 0.22
N ILE A 186 11.54 5.30 0.83
CA ILE A 186 10.22 5.55 0.25
C ILE A 186 9.70 6.87 0.81
N GLY A 187 9.48 7.85 -0.05
CA GLY A 187 8.68 9.03 0.24
C GLY A 187 7.21 8.74 -0.07
N LEU A 188 6.34 8.78 0.94
CA LEU A 188 4.94 8.43 0.84
C LEU A 188 4.05 9.65 1.10
N ASP A 189 3.13 9.92 0.19
CA ASP A 189 2.00 10.83 0.45
C ASP A 189 0.69 10.10 0.18
N MET A 190 -0.07 9.81 1.24
CA MET A 190 -1.29 9.04 1.14
C MET A 190 -2.45 9.76 1.82
N SER A 191 -3.54 9.97 1.08
CA SER A 191 -4.76 10.60 1.58
C SER A 191 -6.03 9.77 1.36
N ASP A 192 -5.99 8.81 0.43
CA ASP A 192 -7.05 7.86 0.16
C ASP A 192 -6.47 6.62 -0.54
N GLY A 193 -7.33 5.70 -0.99
CA GLY A 193 -6.95 4.52 -1.76
C GLY A 193 -6.57 3.31 -0.90
N ILE A 194 -6.17 2.24 -1.58
CA ILE A 194 -5.81 0.96 -0.96
C ILE A 194 -4.41 0.57 -1.41
N VAL A 195 -3.51 0.31 -0.45
CA VAL A 195 -2.22 -0.34 -0.69
C VAL A 195 -2.24 -1.69 0.02
N ARG A 196 -2.05 -2.77 -0.74
CA ARG A 196 -2.20 -4.12 -0.20
C ARG A 196 -1.14 -5.09 -0.70
N GLY A 197 -0.56 -5.86 0.21
CA GLY A 197 0.28 -7.00 -0.15
C GLY A 197 -0.53 -8.18 -0.69
N GLY A 198 0.06 -8.94 -1.59
CA GLY A 198 -0.53 -10.13 -2.18
C GLY A 198 -0.59 -11.30 -1.20
N ASP A 199 -1.58 -12.16 -1.40
CA ASP A 199 -1.74 -13.39 -0.63
C ASP A 199 -0.79 -14.50 -1.12
N CYS A 200 -0.52 -15.49 -0.27
CA CYS A 200 0.28 -16.66 -0.65
C CYS A 200 0.09 -17.90 0.25
N GLY A 201 0.89 -18.94 0.00
CA GLY A 201 0.96 -20.13 0.87
C GLY A 201 1.87 -19.99 2.10
N SER A 202 2.98 -19.24 2.04
CA SER A 202 3.96 -19.14 3.14
C SER A 202 3.99 -17.76 3.79
N GLN A 203 4.47 -16.71 3.13
CA GLN A 203 4.58 -15.35 3.69
C GLN A 203 3.81 -14.32 2.86
N GLY A 204 2.73 -13.78 3.41
CA GLY A 204 1.95 -12.73 2.75
C GLY A 204 2.81 -11.51 2.44
N GLY A 205 2.54 -10.86 1.30
CA GLY A 205 3.25 -9.65 0.92
C GLY A 205 2.96 -8.51 1.89
N HIS A 206 3.88 -7.58 2.04
CA HIS A 206 3.67 -6.37 2.84
C HIS A 206 2.81 -5.37 2.07
N GLY A 207 2.07 -4.51 2.79
CA GLY A 207 1.44 -3.35 2.16
C GLY A 207 2.52 -2.45 1.57
N ILE A 208 3.41 -1.96 2.44
CA ILE A 208 4.60 -1.19 2.07
C ILE A 208 5.80 -1.81 2.78
N THR A 209 6.90 -2.04 2.05
CA THR A 209 8.15 -2.52 2.63
C THR A 209 9.38 -1.81 2.05
N THR A 210 10.40 -1.66 2.87
CA THR A 210 11.76 -1.32 2.42
C THR A 210 12.78 -1.78 3.46
N PHE A 211 14.02 -2.03 3.02
CA PHE A 211 15.19 -2.12 3.87
C PHE A 211 15.71 -0.73 4.28
N GLY A 212 15.35 0.33 3.53
CA GLY A 212 15.65 1.73 3.85
C GLY A 212 14.66 2.36 4.83
N THR A 213 14.46 3.68 4.73
CA THR A 213 13.50 4.44 5.57
C THR A 213 12.18 4.65 4.82
N ILE A 214 11.05 4.65 5.53
CA ILE A 214 9.77 5.16 4.99
C ILE A 214 9.49 6.51 5.62
N SER A 215 9.32 7.55 4.80
CA SER A 215 9.03 8.90 5.26
C SER A 215 7.83 9.52 4.55
N GLY A 216 7.12 10.42 5.22
CA GLY A 216 6.05 11.21 4.61
C GLY A 216 4.75 11.26 5.42
N THR A 217 3.62 11.43 4.73
CA THR A 217 2.32 11.75 5.33
C THR A 217 1.25 10.73 5.00
N ILE A 218 0.49 10.32 6.00
CA ILE A 218 -0.69 9.45 5.83
C ILE A 218 -1.88 10.09 6.54
N SER A 219 -2.89 10.49 5.76
CA SER A 219 -4.10 11.15 6.27
C SER A 219 -5.38 10.35 6.04
N GLY A 220 -5.34 9.30 5.21
CA GLY A 220 -6.48 8.46 4.90
C GLY A 220 -6.09 7.21 4.10
N GLY A 221 -7.09 6.51 3.57
CA GLY A 221 -6.93 5.25 2.84
C GLY A 221 -6.68 4.03 3.73
N MET A 222 -6.30 2.91 3.10
CA MET A 222 -6.04 1.64 3.76
C MET A 222 -4.70 1.06 3.31
N ILE A 223 -3.87 0.65 4.26
CA ILE A 223 -2.65 -0.12 4.04
C ILE A 223 -2.83 -1.47 4.73
N SER A 224 -2.64 -2.57 4.00
CA SER A 224 -2.79 -3.92 4.54
C SER A 224 -1.69 -4.86 4.07
N GLY A 225 -1.23 -5.72 4.97
CA GLY A 225 -0.50 -6.91 4.57
C GLY A 225 -1.40 -7.93 3.86
N GLY A 226 -0.78 -8.80 3.07
CA GLY A 226 -1.40 -9.98 2.48
C GLY A 226 -1.41 -11.15 3.44
N ASN A 227 -2.24 -12.15 3.16
CA ASN A 227 -2.39 -13.35 3.97
C ASN A 227 -1.40 -14.44 3.57
N GLY A 228 -1.09 -15.34 4.52
CA GLY A 228 -0.18 -16.46 4.29
C GLY A 228 -0.18 -17.43 5.47
N ALA A 229 0.80 -18.34 5.54
CA ALA A 229 1.09 -19.02 6.81
C ALA A 229 1.62 -18.00 7.84
N SER A 230 2.46 -17.07 7.40
CA SER A 230 2.75 -15.81 8.06
C SER A 230 2.07 -14.68 7.30
N GLY A 231 1.31 -13.85 7.99
CA GLY A 231 0.75 -12.63 7.42
C GLY A 231 1.83 -11.61 7.09
N GLY A 232 1.62 -10.81 6.05
CA GLY A 232 2.45 -9.65 5.76
C GLY A 232 2.14 -8.49 6.69
N ASN A 233 3.09 -7.60 6.89
CA ASN A 233 2.88 -6.36 7.65
C ASN A 233 2.21 -5.29 6.79
N ALA A 234 1.44 -4.39 7.40
CA ALA A 234 0.91 -3.23 6.66
C ALA A 234 2.06 -2.31 6.25
N ILE A 235 2.91 -1.94 7.21
CA ILE A 235 4.16 -1.20 6.99
C ILE A 235 5.33 -2.00 7.56
N GLN A 236 6.38 -2.18 6.76
CA GLN A 236 7.66 -2.73 7.19
C GLN A 236 8.84 -1.84 6.77
N SER A 237 9.69 -1.48 7.72
CA SER A 237 10.93 -0.76 7.47
C SER A 237 12.10 -1.34 8.27
N GLN A 238 13.30 -1.41 7.69
CA GLN A 238 14.50 -1.89 8.39
C GLN A 238 15.48 -0.81 8.84
N ASP A 239 15.48 0.37 8.19
CA ASP A 239 16.26 1.54 8.62
C ASP A 239 15.40 2.62 9.29
N GLY A 240 14.08 2.44 9.30
CA GLY A 240 13.17 3.11 10.22
C GLY A 240 12.10 3.94 9.56
N THR A 241 11.44 4.81 10.32
CA THR A 241 10.26 5.55 9.85
C THR A 241 10.27 7.00 10.30
N ASP A 242 9.89 7.88 9.38
CA ASP A 242 9.62 9.31 9.59
C ASP A 242 8.24 9.66 9.02
N LEU A 243 7.20 9.10 9.66
CA LEU A 243 5.82 9.16 9.22
C LEU A 243 5.00 10.11 10.09
N ALA A 244 4.20 10.97 9.45
CA ALA A 244 3.14 11.73 10.11
C ALA A 244 1.78 11.12 9.77
N ILE A 245 1.21 10.37 10.71
CA ILE A 245 -0.06 9.66 10.55
C ILE A 245 -1.17 10.44 11.27
N SER A 246 -2.19 10.84 10.52
CA SER A 246 -3.38 11.56 11.02
C SER A 246 -4.69 10.84 10.75
N GLY A 247 -4.66 9.80 9.92
CA GLY A 247 -5.81 8.99 9.56
C GLY A 247 -5.39 7.74 8.80
N GLY A 248 -6.38 7.00 8.28
CA GLY A 248 -6.17 5.77 7.53
C GLY A 248 -6.37 4.50 8.37
N ILE A 249 -6.34 3.36 7.68
CA ILE A 249 -6.51 2.02 8.24
C ILE A 249 -5.22 1.23 7.98
N PHE A 250 -4.64 0.64 9.03
CA PHE A 250 -3.42 -0.14 8.99
C PHE A 250 -3.71 -1.54 9.52
N GLN A 251 -3.62 -2.54 8.65
CA GLN A 251 -3.98 -3.91 8.98
C GLN A 251 -2.85 -4.87 8.68
N GLY A 252 -2.39 -5.57 9.72
CA GLY A 252 -1.56 -6.75 9.53
C GLY A 252 -2.33 -7.84 8.77
N GLY A 253 -1.66 -8.50 7.84
CA GLY A 253 -2.22 -9.66 7.15
C GLY A 253 -2.49 -10.81 8.12
N SER A 254 -3.55 -11.58 7.87
CA SER A 254 -3.83 -12.75 8.70
C SER A 254 -2.92 -13.92 8.30
N GLY A 255 -2.28 -14.51 9.29
CA GLY A 255 -1.48 -15.71 9.11
C GLY A 255 -2.18 -16.97 9.59
N GLY A 256 -1.98 -18.08 8.89
CA GLY A 256 -2.36 -19.40 9.40
C GLY A 256 -1.60 -19.78 10.69
N LEU A 257 -0.38 -19.28 10.86
CA LEU A 257 0.51 -19.50 12.00
C LEU A 257 0.85 -18.20 12.72
N TYR A 258 1.32 -17.19 11.98
CA TYR A 258 1.82 -15.92 12.55
C TYR A 258 1.12 -14.73 11.92
N GLY A 259 0.50 -13.88 12.74
CA GLY A 259 -0.10 -12.63 12.26
C GLY A 259 0.94 -11.61 11.78
N GLY A 260 0.56 -10.77 10.83
CA GLY A 260 1.37 -9.61 10.43
C GLY A 260 1.17 -8.41 11.35
N ASP A 261 2.14 -7.53 11.42
CA ASP A 261 2.11 -6.29 12.20
C ASP A 261 1.35 -5.18 11.46
N ALA A 262 0.68 -4.28 12.20
CA ALA A 262 0.15 -3.06 11.58
C ALA A 262 1.32 -2.13 11.18
N ILE A 263 2.29 -1.94 12.08
CA ILE A 263 3.56 -1.26 11.77
C ILE A 263 4.72 -2.04 12.38
N ASN A 264 5.67 -2.43 11.53
CA ASN A 264 6.96 -2.97 11.94
C ASN A 264 8.06 -2.01 11.47
N SER A 265 8.77 -1.41 12.41
CA SER A 265 9.83 -0.45 12.13
C SER A 265 11.07 -0.77 12.94
N ILE A 266 12.16 -1.06 12.23
CA ILE A 266 13.48 -1.27 12.80
C ILE A 266 14.37 -0.09 12.38
N GLY A 267 15.28 0.37 13.25
CA GLY A 267 16.22 1.43 12.91
C GLY A 267 15.89 2.77 13.56
N PHE A 268 15.87 3.85 12.79
CA PHE A 268 15.67 5.21 13.29
C PHE A 268 14.22 5.69 13.19
N HIS A 269 13.65 6.18 14.29
CA HIS A 269 12.26 6.59 14.37
C HIS A 269 12.11 8.10 14.65
N SER A 270 11.30 8.77 13.83
CA SER A 270 10.85 10.15 14.07
C SER A 270 9.38 10.31 13.67
N SER A 271 8.53 9.37 14.08
CA SER A 271 7.16 9.27 13.58
C SER A 271 6.12 9.78 14.60
N THR A 272 4.94 10.14 14.11
CA THR A 272 3.80 10.57 14.94
C THR A 272 2.49 9.94 14.49
N ILE A 273 1.63 9.63 15.47
CA ILE A 273 0.25 9.17 15.26
C ILE A 273 -0.69 10.13 15.99
N SER A 274 -1.55 10.80 15.24
CA SER A 274 -2.58 11.71 15.74
C SER A 274 -4.00 11.23 15.45
N GLY A 275 -4.13 10.15 14.67
CA GLY A 275 -5.38 9.52 14.29
C GLY A 275 -5.12 8.27 13.45
N GLY A 276 -6.19 7.62 13.00
CA GLY A 276 -6.13 6.38 12.24
C GLY A 276 -6.59 5.17 13.03
N TYR A 277 -6.59 4.03 12.37
CA TYR A 277 -7.08 2.76 12.88
C TYR A 277 -6.05 1.67 12.63
N PHE A 278 -5.66 0.94 13.68
CA PHE A 278 -4.58 -0.03 13.64
C PHE A 278 -5.06 -1.38 14.18
N ASP A 279 -4.91 -2.44 13.39
CA ASP A 279 -5.17 -3.82 13.82
C ASP A 279 -4.00 -4.73 13.47
N ALA A 280 -3.64 -5.60 14.40
CA ALA A 280 -2.71 -6.68 14.15
C ALA A 280 -3.37 -7.78 13.30
N GLY A 281 -2.56 -8.48 12.52
CA GLY A 281 -2.96 -9.72 11.88
C GLY A 281 -3.15 -10.82 12.92
N ALA A 282 -4.13 -11.70 12.69
CA ALA A 282 -4.34 -12.87 13.55
C ALA A 282 -3.40 -14.02 13.15
N GLY A 283 -2.95 -14.81 14.12
CA GLY A 283 -2.19 -16.04 13.92
C GLY A 283 -2.49 -17.09 14.98
N VAL A 284 -2.37 -18.39 14.63
CA VAL A 284 -2.68 -19.48 15.58
C VAL A 284 -1.59 -19.66 16.64
N LEU A 285 -0.33 -19.40 16.28
CA LEU A 285 0.82 -19.50 17.18
C LEU A 285 1.15 -18.17 17.83
N ASP A 286 1.08 -17.09 17.05
CA ASP A 286 1.36 -15.75 17.52
C ASP A 286 0.59 -14.74 16.67
N ASP A 287 0.02 -13.73 17.30
CA ASP A 287 -0.59 -12.61 16.59
C ASP A 287 0.49 -11.60 16.19
N GLY A 288 0.15 -10.72 15.26
CA GLY A 288 0.99 -9.57 14.97
C GLY A 288 0.99 -8.55 16.10
N TRP A 289 1.76 -7.50 15.92
CA TRP A 289 1.82 -6.35 16.81
C TRP A 289 1.05 -5.16 16.21
N LEU A 290 0.49 -4.31 17.07
CA LEU A 290 0.00 -3.01 16.62
C LEU A 290 1.17 -2.11 16.23
N LEU A 291 2.20 -2.08 17.08
CA LEU A 291 3.46 -1.39 16.82
C LEU A 291 4.59 -2.32 17.25
N HIS A 292 5.41 -2.75 16.31
CA HIS A 292 6.65 -3.47 16.56
C HIS A 292 7.82 -2.56 16.24
N LEU A 293 8.40 -1.96 17.28
CA LEU A 293 9.41 -0.93 17.18
C LEU A 293 10.72 -1.43 17.78
N SER A 294 11.79 -1.33 17.00
CA SER A 294 13.14 -1.69 17.43
C SER A 294 14.15 -0.66 16.93
N GLY A 295 15.11 -0.27 17.76
CA GLY A 295 16.15 0.70 17.38
C GLY A 295 16.01 2.01 18.13
N ILE A 296 16.42 3.13 17.54
CA ILE A 296 16.54 4.41 18.26
C ILE A 296 15.59 5.46 17.69
N GLY A 297 15.06 6.31 18.57
CA GLY A 297 14.17 7.40 18.16
C GLY A 297 12.80 7.32 18.84
N HIS A 298 11.87 8.10 18.32
CA HIS A 298 10.61 8.42 18.98
C HIS A 298 9.40 8.19 18.08
N TRP A 299 8.35 7.62 18.69
CA TRP A 299 6.99 7.61 18.17
C TRP A 299 6.10 8.42 19.12
N GLY A 300 5.58 9.55 18.64
CA GLY A 300 4.64 10.37 19.39
C GLY A 300 3.19 9.97 19.11
N ILE A 301 2.46 9.52 20.12
CA ILE A 301 1.06 9.11 19.99
C ILE A 301 0.16 10.09 20.74
N THR A 302 -0.74 10.73 20.00
CA THR A 302 -1.73 11.69 20.52
C THR A 302 -3.17 11.29 20.19
N GLY A 303 -3.36 10.35 19.26
CA GLY A 303 -4.67 9.84 18.86
C GLY A 303 -4.57 8.53 18.11
N GLY A 304 -5.72 7.99 17.69
CA GLY A 304 -5.86 6.74 16.97
C GLY A 304 -6.73 5.71 17.70
N LEU A 305 -7.19 4.71 16.96
CA LEU A 305 -7.90 3.53 17.46
C LEU A 305 -7.00 2.31 17.28
N PHE A 306 -6.74 1.58 18.38
CA PHE A 306 -5.77 0.49 18.41
C PHE A 306 -6.46 -0.82 18.80
N GLY A 307 -6.36 -1.83 17.94
CA GLY A 307 -6.77 -3.20 18.21
C GLY A 307 -8.25 -3.42 18.39
N TYR A 308 -9.09 -2.71 17.63
CA TYR A 308 -10.54 -2.82 17.76
C TYR A 308 -11.06 -4.18 17.25
N ASN A 309 -10.50 -4.72 16.15
CA ASN A 309 -10.81 -6.10 15.75
C ASN A 309 -9.78 -7.08 16.30
N ASN A 310 -8.50 -6.72 16.29
CA ASN A 310 -7.45 -7.55 16.85
C ASN A 310 -6.31 -6.72 17.45
N ILE A 311 -6.20 -6.79 18.77
CA ILE A 311 -5.14 -6.14 19.54
C ILE A 311 -3.78 -6.81 19.38
N GLY A 312 -3.78 -8.10 19.00
CA GLY A 312 -2.60 -8.94 18.90
C GLY A 312 -1.72 -8.86 20.14
N ASN A 313 -0.41 -8.75 19.92
CA ASN A 313 0.58 -8.59 20.98
C ASN A 313 0.69 -7.16 21.54
N GLY A 314 -0.11 -6.21 21.04
CA GLY A 314 -0.09 -4.82 21.49
C GLY A 314 1.12 -4.04 20.97
N PHE A 315 1.79 -3.28 21.85
CA PHE A 315 2.97 -2.47 21.56
C PHE A 315 4.25 -3.17 21.99
N GLY A 316 5.09 -3.54 21.03
CA GLY A 316 6.45 -4.02 21.23
C GLY A 316 7.42 -2.88 21.05
N ILE A 317 8.03 -2.41 22.14
CA ILE A 317 8.96 -1.27 22.14
C ILE A 317 10.32 -1.79 22.62
N PHE A 318 11.27 -1.89 21.70
CA PHE A 318 12.52 -2.63 21.93
C PHE A 318 13.75 -1.82 21.55
N ASN A 319 14.91 -2.23 22.08
CA ASN A 319 16.22 -1.79 21.61
C ASN A 319 16.45 -0.27 21.61
N ASN A 320 16.01 0.42 22.68
CA ASN A 320 16.02 1.89 22.85
C ASN A 320 14.95 2.67 22.07
N ALA A 321 13.96 1.99 21.48
CA ALA A 321 12.84 2.69 20.86
C ALA A 321 12.07 3.42 21.96
N THR A 322 11.58 4.61 21.66
CA THR A 322 10.81 5.41 22.61
C THR A 322 9.41 5.66 22.05
N VAL A 323 8.39 5.40 22.85
CA VAL A 323 7.02 5.82 22.56
C VAL A 323 6.61 6.87 23.58
N ASP A 324 6.21 8.02 23.08
CA ASP A 324 5.70 9.14 23.86
C ASP A 324 4.17 9.18 23.69
N ILE A 325 3.41 8.72 24.68
CA ILE A 325 1.94 8.68 24.61
C ILE A 325 1.31 9.81 25.42
N HIS A 326 0.43 10.57 24.77
CA HIS A 326 -0.22 11.74 25.35
C HIS A 326 -1.72 11.52 25.45
N GLY A 327 -2.28 11.85 26.62
CA GLY A 327 -3.69 11.63 26.89
C GLY A 327 -4.11 12.06 28.28
N TRP A 328 -5.22 11.53 28.76
CA TRP A 328 -5.69 11.67 30.14
C TRP A 328 -6.14 10.33 30.70
N ASP A 329 -5.98 10.17 32.02
CA ASP A 329 -6.24 8.91 32.72
C ASP A 329 -5.43 7.73 32.15
N LEU A 330 -4.25 8.03 31.59
CA LEU A 330 -3.34 7.02 31.09
C LEU A 330 -2.66 6.33 32.28
N GLN A 331 -2.75 5.01 32.31
CA GLN A 331 -2.20 4.17 33.36
C GLN A 331 -1.56 2.94 32.72
N LEU A 332 -0.40 2.53 33.25
CA LEU A 332 0.24 1.26 32.90
C LEU A 332 0.21 0.37 34.15
N THR A 333 -0.62 -0.67 34.11
CA THR A 333 -0.76 -1.65 35.20
C THR A 333 -0.54 -3.04 34.64
N ASP A 334 0.38 -3.82 35.22
CA ASP A 334 0.68 -5.19 34.78
C ASP A 334 0.91 -5.33 33.26
N ASN A 335 1.69 -4.38 32.69
CA ASN A 335 1.97 -4.27 31.26
C ASN A 335 0.76 -3.96 30.35
N LEU A 336 -0.38 -3.59 30.91
CA LEU A 336 -1.54 -3.12 30.15
C LEU A 336 -1.63 -1.59 30.24
N LEU A 337 -1.55 -0.92 29.08
CA LEU A 337 -1.76 0.51 28.94
C LEU A 337 -3.23 0.80 28.69
N THR A 338 -3.85 1.57 29.59
CA THR A 338 -5.25 1.97 29.49
C THR A 338 -5.40 3.47 29.65
N GLY A 339 -6.40 4.08 29.01
CA GLY A 339 -6.78 5.47 29.23
C GLY A 339 -7.36 6.10 27.97
N TYR A 340 -7.44 7.43 27.93
CA TYR A 340 -7.92 8.15 26.76
C TYR A 340 -6.79 8.95 26.11
N LEU A 341 -6.71 8.91 24.79
CA LEU A 341 -5.81 9.73 23.98
C LEU A 341 -6.38 11.15 23.80
N LEU A 342 -5.57 12.08 23.29
CA LEU A 342 -5.97 13.50 23.15
C LEU A 342 -7.13 13.73 22.17
N ASP A 343 -7.34 12.80 21.23
CA ASP A 343 -8.48 12.79 20.30
C ASP A 343 -9.77 12.22 20.92
N GLY A 344 -9.72 11.75 22.16
CA GLY A 344 -10.85 11.16 22.89
C GLY A 344 -11.05 9.66 22.69
N ASN A 345 -10.21 9.00 21.91
CA ASN A 345 -10.28 7.55 21.77
C ASN A 345 -9.73 6.84 23.00
N TRP A 346 -10.39 5.75 23.40
CA TRP A 346 -9.91 4.86 24.46
C TRP A 346 -8.81 3.95 23.90
N ILE A 347 -7.72 3.81 24.65
CA ILE A 347 -6.67 2.84 24.39
C ILE A 347 -6.70 1.77 25.49
N GLU A 348 -6.56 0.51 25.08
CA GLU A 348 -6.36 -0.64 25.95
C GLU A 348 -5.43 -1.61 25.20
N ALA A 349 -4.12 -1.49 25.44
CA ALA A 349 -3.12 -2.23 24.69
C ALA A 349 -2.06 -2.84 25.62
N PRO A 350 -1.71 -4.13 25.45
CA PRO A 350 -0.53 -4.71 26.07
C PRO A 350 0.73 -3.95 25.62
N VAL A 351 1.72 -3.84 26.51
CA VAL A 351 3.00 -3.20 26.24
C VAL A 351 4.12 -4.14 26.65
N SER A 352 4.99 -4.46 25.70
CA SER A 352 6.25 -5.15 25.96
C SER A 352 7.42 -4.21 25.73
N LEU A 353 8.28 -4.06 26.75
CA LEU A 353 9.49 -3.22 26.68
C LEU A 353 10.78 -4.02 26.47
N ALA A 354 10.69 -5.36 26.46
CA ALA A 354 11.84 -6.25 26.35
C ALA A 354 11.56 -7.32 25.29
N TYR A 355 12.41 -7.43 24.28
CA TYR A 355 12.28 -8.49 23.27
C TYR A 355 12.82 -9.84 23.80
N ASN A 356 13.92 -9.77 24.56
CA ASN A 356 14.48 -10.88 25.32
C ASN A 356 15.26 -10.34 26.53
N GLU A 357 15.73 -11.23 27.39
CA GLU A 357 16.46 -10.87 28.62
C GLU A 357 17.83 -10.18 28.40
N PHE A 358 18.31 -10.11 27.15
CA PHE A 358 19.62 -9.57 26.78
C PHE A 358 19.55 -8.29 25.95
N ALA A 359 18.36 -7.88 25.51
CA ALA A 359 18.14 -6.70 24.69
C ALA A 359 17.99 -5.43 25.55
N PRO A 360 18.52 -4.28 25.13
CA PRO A 360 18.19 -2.99 25.74
C PRO A 360 16.67 -2.79 25.74
N LEU A 361 16.14 -2.32 26.87
CA LEU A 361 14.72 -2.05 27.00
C LEU A 361 14.31 -0.88 26.10
N GLY A 362 13.09 -0.93 25.57
CA GLY A 362 12.41 0.25 25.06
C GLY A 362 11.94 1.17 26.18
N ASN A 363 11.54 2.38 25.82
CA ASN A 363 11.01 3.37 26.75
C ASN A 363 9.57 3.72 26.36
N LEU A 364 8.65 3.61 27.33
CA LEU A 364 7.31 4.17 27.21
C LEU A 364 7.20 5.36 28.16
N ASN A 365 7.00 6.55 27.60
CA ASN A 365 6.77 7.77 28.35
C ASN A 365 5.27 8.12 28.30
N ILE A 366 4.65 8.22 29.47
CA ILE A 366 3.23 8.54 29.60
C ILE A 366 3.07 10.00 30.04
N PHE A 367 2.42 10.79 29.18
CA PHE A 367 2.14 12.19 29.42
C PHE A 367 0.65 12.40 29.71
N ASN A 368 0.32 12.36 31.00
CA ASN A 368 -1.02 12.67 31.48
C ASN A 368 -1.25 14.18 31.55
N HIS A 369 -2.15 14.68 30.70
CA HIS A 369 -2.52 16.09 30.67
C HIS A 369 -3.70 16.35 31.62
N GLN A 370 -3.48 17.20 32.62
CA GLN A 370 -4.56 17.66 33.51
C GLN A 370 -5.33 18.80 32.83
N ASN A 371 -6.67 18.77 32.88
CA ASN A 371 -7.57 19.81 32.34
C ASN A 371 -7.64 19.91 30.80
N VAL A 372 -7.57 18.80 30.07
CA VAL A 372 -7.97 18.81 28.65
C VAL A 372 -9.50 18.96 28.59
N ARG A 373 -9.99 20.06 28.00
CA ARG A 373 -11.41 20.14 27.60
C ARG A 373 -11.61 19.08 26.52
N VAL A 374 -12.15 17.95 26.92
CA VAL A 374 -12.49 16.83 26.04
C VAL A 374 -13.25 17.38 24.83
N PRO A 375 -12.79 17.18 23.59
CA PRO A 375 -13.64 17.32 22.42
C PRO A 375 -14.78 16.34 22.63
N GLU A 376 -15.99 16.86 22.89
CA GLU A 376 -17.18 16.04 23.06
C GLU A 376 -17.23 14.99 21.95
N PRO A 377 -17.28 13.67 22.26
CA PRO A 377 -17.25 12.65 21.23
C PRO A 377 -18.33 12.96 20.20
N GLY A 378 -18.08 12.71 18.91
CA GLY A 378 -19.04 13.00 17.83
C GLY A 378 -20.44 12.40 18.04
N SER A 379 -20.58 11.45 18.97
CA SER A 379 -21.85 10.92 19.48
C SER A 379 -22.74 11.97 20.16
N LEU A 380 -22.21 13.03 20.78
CA LEU A 380 -23.01 14.15 21.31
C LEU A 380 -23.57 15.02 20.19
N MET A 381 -22.81 15.24 19.11
CA MET A 381 -23.33 15.90 17.91
C MET A 381 -24.37 15.01 17.21
N LEU A 382 -24.14 13.69 17.14
CA LEU A 382 -25.11 12.73 16.61
C LEU A 382 -26.39 12.67 17.48
N LEU A 383 -26.25 12.73 18.81
CA LEU A 383 -27.35 12.82 19.76
C LEU A 383 -28.09 14.15 19.60
N ALA A 384 -27.38 15.27 19.42
CA ALA A 384 -27.99 16.58 19.18
C ALA A 384 -28.77 16.62 17.86
N ILE A 385 -28.21 16.04 16.78
CA ILE A 385 -28.89 15.86 15.49
C ILE A 385 -30.11 14.93 15.65
N GLY A 386 -29.96 13.82 16.36
CA GLY A 386 -31.05 12.89 16.66
C GLY A 386 -32.20 13.54 17.45
N LEU A 387 -31.86 14.32 18.49
CA LEU A 387 -32.83 15.07 19.30
C LEU A 387 -33.50 16.19 18.49
N ALA A 388 -32.75 16.90 17.65
CA ALA A 388 -33.31 17.91 16.74
C ALA A 388 -34.27 17.28 15.71
N GLY A 389 -33.94 16.11 15.17
CA GLY A 389 -34.82 15.33 14.31
C GLY A 389 -36.13 14.91 14.99
N ILE A 390 -36.06 14.44 16.24
CA ILE A 390 -37.23 14.09 17.05
C ILE A 390 -38.10 15.33 17.35
N TRP A 391 -37.49 16.47 17.63
CA TRP A 391 -38.21 17.73 17.85
C TRP A 391 -38.88 18.26 16.57
N GLY A 392 -38.21 18.18 15.43
CA GLY A 392 -38.77 18.52 14.12
C GLY A 392 -39.95 17.63 13.73
N ALA A 393 -39.87 16.33 13.99
CA ALA A 393 -40.95 15.38 13.74
C ALA A 393 -42.19 15.63 14.63
N LYS A 394 -42.00 16.04 15.89
CA LYS A 394 -43.11 16.41 16.77
C LYS A 394 -43.84 17.69 16.32
N ARG A 395 -43.14 18.67 15.74
CA ARG A 395 -43.79 19.89 15.20
C ARG A 395 -44.61 19.63 13.93
N LYS A 396 -44.18 18.72 13.04
CA LYS A 396 -44.97 18.34 11.85
C LYS A 396 -46.27 17.58 12.21
N LYS A 397 -46.30 16.82 13.31
CA LYS A 397 -47.55 16.20 13.82
C LYS A 397 -48.50 17.19 14.48
N ALA A 398 -48.00 18.31 15.03
CA ALA A 398 -48.82 19.32 15.69
C ALA A 398 -49.35 20.42 14.74
N GLY A 399 -48.74 20.60 13.56
CA GLY A 399 -49.17 21.60 12.55
C GLY A 399 -50.12 21.06 11.48
N GLY A 400 -50.49 19.78 11.54
CA GLY A 400 -51.36 19.11 10.58
C GLY A 400 -52.80 18.95 11.07
N ALA A 401 -53.46 20.05 11.45
CA ALA A 401 -54.92 20.15 11.44
C ALA A 401 -55.32 21.64 11.44
N PRO A 402 -56.15 22.03 10.47
CA PRO A 402 -57.43 22.59 10.89
C PRO A 402 -58.61 22.01 10.08
N MET A 403 -59.75 21.86 10.78
CA MET A 403 -61.06 22.05 10.16
C MET A 403 -61.28 23.54 9.90
#